data_AF-A0A4X1TTD3-F1
#
_entry.id   AF-A0A4X1TTD3-F1
#
_cell.length_a   1.000
_cell.length_b   1.000
_cell.length_c   1.000
_cell.angle_alpha   90.00
_cell.angle_beta   90.00
_cell.angle_gamma   90.00
#
_symmetry.space_group_name_H-M   'P 1'
#
loop_
_entity.id
_entity.type
_entity.pdbx_description
1 polymer ?
#
loop_
_entity_poly.entity_id
_entity_poly.type
_entity_poly.pdbx_seq_one_letter_code
_entity_poly.pdbx_strand_id
1 'polypeptide(L)'
;MPKRGCPFADAAPLQLKVRVGQRELSRGVCAERLTREIFEKTTQLLFRGAQAYMDHAWEEGCATVDLPESPKPGPTEAPRASRGQMLIGPDGRLTRSRAQASEAEPAGAASGACSSCVRAADGKAACGQCERALCGRCVHTCCSCGALACPLCAVVDCSNIQEKVLCASCAVFET
;
A
#
# COMPACT_ATOMS: atom_id res chain seq x y z
N MET A 1 58.28 -10.30 28.72
CA MET A 1 57.84 -11.46 27.91
C MET A 1 56.90 -10.96 26.82
N PRO A 2 57.11 -11.29 25.53
CA PRO A 2 56.20 -10.87 24.46
C PRO A 2 54.85 -11.58 24.64
N LYS A 3 53.73 -10.84 24.58
CA LYS A 3 52.40 -11.44 24.59
C LYS A 3 52.22 -12.24 23.30
N ARG A 4 51.74 -13.49 23.40
CA ARG A 4 51.44 -14.33 22.23
C ARG A 4 50.35 -13.65 21.39
N GLY A 5 50.53 -13.62 20.08
CA GLY A 5 49.53 -13.07 19.14
C GLY A 5 48.20 -13.83 19.24
N CYS A 6 47.08 -13.10 19.06
CA CYS A 6 45.75 -13.69 19.09
C CYS A 6 45.56 -14.62 17.86
N PRO A 7 45.28 -15.93 18.05
CA PRO A 7 45.16 -16.88 16.95
C PRO A 7 43.89 -16.69 16.09
N PHE A 8 43.00 -15.78 16.49
CA PHE A 8 41.71 -15.53 15.84
C PHE A 8 41.64 -14.19 15.09
N ALA A 9 42.76 -13.45 15.02
CA ALA A 9 42.74 -12.06 14.55
C ALA A 9 42.31 -11.90 13.08
N ASP A 10 42.68 -12.85 12.20
CA ASP A 10 42.54 -12.64 10.74
C ASP A 10 41.59 -13.63 10.02
N ALA A 11 41.08 -14.65 10.71
CA ALA A 11 40.30 -15.73 10.05
C ALA A 11 39.07 -16.23 10.81
N ALA A 12 38.69 -15.61 11.93
CA ALA A 12 37.44 -15.98 12.59
C ALA A 12 36.26 -15.46 11.75
N PRO A 13 35.35 -16.33 11.26
CA PRO A 13 34.16 -15.86 10.58
C PRO A 13 33.41 -14.93 11.53
N LEU A 14 33.08 -13.72 11.05
CA LEU A 14 32.26 -12.78 11.80
C LEU A 14 30.97 -13.53 12.18
N GLN A 15 30.74 -13.73 13.47
CA GLN A 15 29.48 -14.29 13.96
C GLN A 15 28.38 -13.27 13.70
N LEU A 16 27.84 -13.29 12.48
CA LEU A 16 26.77 -12.40 12.06
C LEU A 16 25.47 -12.92 12.67
N LYS A 17 24.97 -12.21 13.68
CA LYS A 17 23.65 -12.46 14.23
C LYS A 17 22.60 -11.97 13.22
N VAL A 18 22.14 -12.88 12.36
CA VAL A 18 21.05 -12.60 11.43
C VAL A 18 19.74 -12.61 12.21
N ARG A 19 19.01 -11.49 12.16
CA ARG A 19 17.65 -11.42 12.69
C ARG A 19 16.72 -12.08 11.67
N VAL A 20 16.19 -13.25 12.02
CA VAL A 20 15.15 -13.91 11.22
C VAL A 20 13.79 -13.50 11.77
N GLY A 21 12.94 -12.91 10.91
CA GLY A 21 11.57 -12.52 11.25
C GLY A 21 10.54 -13.55 10.79
N GLN A 22 9.28 -13.29 11.14
CA GLN A 22 8.17 -14.18 10.80
C GLN A 22 8.00 -14.34 9.28
N ARG A 23 8.26 -13.28 8.52
CA ARG A 23 8.14 -13.30 7.05
C ARG A 23 9.16 -14.25 6.43
N GLU A 24 10.38 -14.25 6.93
CA GLU A 24 11.45 -15.13 6.51
C GLU A 24 11.14 -16.58 6.89
N LEU A 25 10.58 -16.83 8.07
CA LEU A 25 10.12 -18.16 8.49
C LEU A 25 8.98 -18.69 7.62
N SER A 26 8.00 -17.84 7.29
CA SER A 26 6.87 -18.18 6.42
C SER A 26 7.28 -18.48 4.98
N ARG A 27 8.46 -18.04 4.54
CA ARG A 27 9.00 -18.28 3.19
C ARG A 27 10.17 -19.27 3.16
N GLY A 28 10.69 -19.64 4.32
CA GLY A 28 11.85 -20.52 4.45
C GLY A 28 11.46 -22.00 4.60
N VAL A 29 12.27 -22.74 5.35
CA VAL A 29 12.12 -24.20 5.54
C VAL A 29 10.75 -24.60 6.11
N CYS A 30 10.09 -23.72 6.85
CA CYS A 30 8.76 -23.96 7.42
C CYS A 30 7.60 -23.50 6.52
N ALA A 31 7.86 -23.01 5.31
CA ALA A 31 6.85 -22.39 4.45
C ALA A 31 5.67 -23.32 4.16
N GLU A 32 5.92 -24.58 3.80
CA GLU A 32 4.86 -25.54 3.46
C GLU A 32 3.94 -25.82 4.66
N ARG A 33 4.52 -26.09 5.83
CA ARG A 33 3.75 -26.34 7.06
C ARG A 33 2.90 -25.12 7.44
N LEU A 34 3.51 -23.93 7.45
CA LEU A 34 2.81 -22.70 7.82
C LEU A 34 1.72 -22.34 6.81
N THR A 35 1.96 -22.54 5.52
CA THR A 35 0.96 -22.28 4.48
C THR A 35 -0.23 -23.22 4.63
N ARG A 36 0.02 -24.51 4.90
CA ARG A 36 -1.05 -25.48 5.16
C ARG A 36 -1.89 -25.11 6.38
N GLU A 37 -1.24 -24.77 7.50
CA GLU A 37 -1.96 -24.34 8.71
C GLU A 37 -2.80 -23.08 8.48
N ILE A 38 -2.27 -22.10 7.74
CA ILE A 38 -3.00 -20.87 7.38
C ILE A 38 -4.20 -21.21 6.49
N PHE A 39 -4.01 -22.07 5.49
CA PHE A 39 -5.07 -22.48 4.58
C PHE A 39 -6.20 -23.19 5.35
N GLU A 40 -5.86 -24.16 6.20
CA GLU A 40 -6.84 -24.90 7.01
C GLU A 40 -7.63 -23.97 7.93
N LYS A 41 -6.94 -23.07 8.65
CA LYS A 41 -7.60 -22.08 9.54
C LYS A 41 -8.52 -21.15 8.76
N THR A 42 -8.05 -20.62 7.63
CA THR A 42 -8.83 -19.70 6.81
C THR A 42 -10.06 -20.41 6.24
N THR A 43 -9.89 -21.63 5.76
CA THR A 43 -10.98 -22.47 5.25
C THR A 43 -12.03 -22.73 6.32
N GLN A 44 -11.61 -23.14 7.53
CA GLN A 44 -12.53 -23.33 8.65
C GLN A 44 -13.28 -22.04 9.02
N LEU A 45 -12.59 -20.89 9.03
CA LEU A 45 -13.21 -19.62 9.34
C LEU A 45 -14.27 -19.24 8.30
N LEU A 46 -13.98 -19.45 7.01
CA LEU A 46 -14.93 -19.20 5.92
C LEU A 46 -16.16 -20.10 6.02
N PHE A 47 -15.98 -21.40 6.26
CA PHE A 47 -17.10 -22.32 6.41
C PHE A 47 -17.93 -22.02 7.65
N ARG A 48 -17.31 -21.69 8.79
CA ARG A 48 -18.05 -21.27 9.99
C ARG A 48 -18.83 -19.99 9.76
N GLY A 49 -18.25 -19.01 9.06
CA GLY A 49 -18.95 -17.77 8.71
C GLY A 49 -20.14 -18.01 7.79
N ALA A 50 -19.97 -18.88 6.78
CA ALA A 50 -21.05 -19.28 5.89
C ALA A 50 -22.17 -20.04 6.63
N GLN A 51 -21.80 -20.95 7.55
CA GLN A 51 -22.75 -21.68 8.37
C GLN A 51 -23.53 -20.73 9.29
N ALA A 52 -22.85 -19.85 10.03
CA ALA A 52 -23.52 -18.87 10.89
C ALA A 52 -24.50 -18.00 10.09
N TYR A 53 -24.16 -17.60 8.87
CA TYR A 53 -25.07 -16.89 7.99
C TYR A 53 -26.31 -17.72 7.60
N MET A 54 -26.14 -19.00 7.25
CA MET A 54 -27.26 -19.88 6.92
C MET A 54 -28.14 -20.21 8.13
N ASP A 55 -27.54 -20.39 9.32
CA ASP A 55 -28.28 -20.67 10.56
C ASP A 55 -29.17 -19.48 10.93
N HIS A 56 -28.69 -18.24 10.77
CA HIS A 56 -29.52 -17.04 10.91
C HIS A 56 -30.62 -16.92 9.85
N ALA A 57 -30.40 -17.41 8.63
CA ALA A 57 -31.42 -17.43 7.58
C ALA A 57 -32.49 -18.52 7.77
N TRP A 58 -32.23 -19.54 8.61
CA TRP A 58 -33.15 -20.65 8.88
C TRP A 58 -33.90 -20.54 10.21
N GLU A 59 -33.40 -19.78 11.20
CA GLU A 59 -34.22 -19.40 12.38
C GLU A 59 -35.40 -18.49 11.99
N GLU A 60 -35.35 -17.82 10.85
CA GLU A 60 -36.46 -17.04 10.29
C GLU A 60 -37.34 -17.91 9.36
N GLY A 61 -37.73 -19.09 9.85
CA GLY A 61 -38.70 -19.97 9.22
C GLY A 61 -40.13 -19.73 9.73
N CYS A 62 -40.96 -19.09 8.91
CA CYS A 62 -42.43 -19.02 9.02
C CYS A 62 -43.03 -18.39 10.30
N ALA A 63 -43.00 -17.07 10.36
CA ALA A 63 -44.20 -16.34 10.74
C ALA A 63 -44.62 -15.49 9.54
N THR A 64 -45.77 -15.82 8.94
CA THR A 64 -46.57 -14.80 8.26
C THR A 64 -46.93 -13.78 9.33
N VAL A 65 -46.04 -12.81 9.56
CA VAL A 65 -46.37 -11.65 10.37
C VAL A 65 -47.20 -10.79 9.44
N ASP A 66 -48.50 -10.71 9.71
CA ASP A 66 -49.36 -9.67 9.16
C ASP A 66 -48.60 -8.35 9.23
N LEU A 67 -48.28 -7.83 8.06
CA LEU A 67 -47.66 -6.52 7.90
C LEU A 67 -48.59 -5.51 8.57
N PRO A 68 -48.20 -4.82 9.66
CA PRO A 68 -48.95 -3.65 10.08
C PRO A 68 -48.86 -2.65 8.92
N GLU A 69 -50.02 -2.17 8.51
CA GLU A 69 -50.23 -1.25 7.40
C GLU A 69 -49.10 -0.20 7.31
N SER A 70 -48.52 -0.11 6.13
CA SER A 70 -47.49 0.85 5.75
C SER A 70 -47.87 2.27 6.20
N PRO A 71 -47.11 2.92 7.10
CA PRO A 71 -47.19 4.37 7.19
C PRO A 71 -46.43 4.89 5.98
N LYS A 72 -47.12 5.42 4.97
CA LYS A 72 -46.50 6.20 3.87
C LYS A 72 -45.57 7.26 4.47
N PRO A 73 -44.26 7.24 4.18
CA PRO A 73 -43.38 8.33 4.56
C PRO A 73 -42.65 8.85 3.31
N GLY A 74 -43.30 9.77 2.59
CA GLY A 74 -42.67 10.79 1.72
C GLY A 74 -41.62 10.36 0.68
N PRO A 75 -41.09 11.32 -0.11
CA PRO A 75 -39.94 11.07 -0.94
C PRO A 75 -38.72 10.88 -0.03
N THR A 76 -38.40 9.63 0.27
CA THR A 76 -37.27 9.25 1.13
C THR A 76 -35.98 9.44 0.34
N GLU A 77 -35.18 10.43 0.75
CA GLU A 77 -33.79 10.59 0.32
C GLU A 77 -33.02 9.30 0.60
N ALA A 78 -32.29 8.81 -0.41
CA ALA A 78 -31.40 7.67 -0.28
C ALA A 78 -30.40 7.87 0.88
N PRO A 79 -29.93 6.78 1.53
CA PRO A 79 -28.92 6.88 2.58
C PRO A 79 -27.74 7.65 2.03
N ARG A 80 -27.43 8.80 2.65
CA ARG A 80 -26.33 9.65 2.22
C ARG A 80 -25.04 8.84 2.36
N ALA A 81 -24.55 8.34 1.22
CA ALA A 81 -23.27 7.66 1.15
C ALA A 81 -22.22 8.57 1.79
N SER A 82 -21.54 8.04 2.80
CA SER A 82 -20.44 8.75 3.45
C SER A 82 -19.41 9.16 2.40
N ARG A 83 -18.87 10.38 2.54
CA ARG A 83 -17.97 11.00 1.55
C ARG A 83 -16.86 10.02 1.17
N GLY A 84 -16.86 9.53 -0.08
CA GLY A 84 -15.86 8.59 -0.60
C GLY A 84 -16.33 7.15 -0.81
N GLN A 85 -17.55 6.77 -0.41
CA GLN A 85 -18.10 5.46 -0.75
C GLN A 85 -18.41 5.35 -2.25
N MET A 86 -17.94 4.25 -2.86
CA MET A 86 -18.25 3.87 -4.24
C MET A 86 -19.46 2.93 -4.27
N LEU A 87 -20.31 3.07 -5.28
CA LEU A 87 -21.49 2.22 -5.51
C LEU A 87 -21.17 1.21 -6.63
N ILE A 88 -21.67 -0.01 -6.53
CA ILE A 88 -21.55 -1.00 -7.62
C ILE A 88 -22.64 -0.68 -8.64
N GLY A 89 -22.22 -0.38 -9.87
CA GLY A 89 -23.10 -0.15 -11.00
C GLY A 89 -23.72 -1.46 -11.51
N PRO A 90 -24.79 -1.37 -12.31
CA PRO A 90 -25.47 -2.55 -12.88
C PRO A 90 -24.57 -3.36 -13.83
N ASP A 91 -23.46 -2.79 -14.28
CA ASP A 91 -22.39 -3.41 -15.06
C ASP A 91 -21.27 -4.02 -14.20
N GLY A 92 -21.43 -4.02 -12.87
CA GLY A 92 -20.45 -4.50 -11.90
C GLY A 92 -19.28 -3.54 -11.64
N ARG A 93 -19.29 -2.32 -12.22
CA ARG A 93 -18.21 -1.34 -12.05
C ARG A 93 -18.48 -0.40 -10.88
N LEU A 94 -17.43 -0.04 -10.14
CA LEU A 94 -17.55 0.92 -9.03
C LEU A 94 -17.70 2.35 -9.56
N THR A 95 -18.81 3.01 -9.23
CA THR A 95 -19.15 4.40 -9.58
C THR A 95 -19.17 5.29 -8.34
N ARG A 96 -18.77 6.56 -8.48
CA ARG A 96 -18.87 7.53 -7.38
C ARG A 96 -20.32 7.99 -7.23
N SER A 97 -20.81 8.05 -6.00
CA SER A 97 -22.15 8.57 -5.69
C SER A 97 -22.28 10.03 -6.16
N ARG A 98 -23.22 10.27 -7.10
CA ARG A 98 -23.40 11.53 -7.84
C ARG A 98 -24.00 12.68 -7.01
N ALA A 99 -24.13 12.53 -5.68
CA ALA A 99 -24.85 13.47 -4.82
C ALA A 99 -24.14 14.83 -4.62
N GLN A 100 -23.03 15.13 -5.29
CA GLN A 100 -22.38 16.45 -5.31
C GLN A 100 -21.78 16.77 -6.68
N ALA A 101 -22.61 16.80 -7.72
CA ALA A 101 -22.22 17.31 -9.02
C ALA A 101 -23.32 18.21 -9.59
N SER A 102 -23.62 19.28 -8.86
CA SER A 102 -24.19 20.50 -9.43
C SER A 102 -23.43 21.67 -8.83
N GLU A 103 -23.04 22.59 -9.71
CA GLU A 103 -22.31 23.84 -9.50
C GLU A 103 -20.76 23.75 -9.57
N ALA A 104 -20.27 24.29 -10.68
CA ALA A 104 -18.93 24.81 -10.96
C ALA A 104 -17.78 23.82 -11.28
N GLU A 105 -17.62 23.57 -12.58
CA GLU A 105 -16.29 23.54 -13.21
C GLU A 105 -15.42 24.69 -12.67
N PRO A 106 -14.16 24.37 -12.32
CA PRO A 106 -13.13 24.68 -13.30
C PRO A 106 -12.37 23.42 -13.69
N ALA A 107 -12.20 23.23 -14.99
CA ALA A 107 -11.09 22.49 -15.57
C ALA A 107 -9.78 22.89 -14.88
N GLY A 108 -9.26 22.02 -14.02
CA GLY A 108 -8.10 22.33 -13.20
C GLY A 108 -7.47 21.09 -12.59
N ALA A 109 -6.63 20.42 -13.39
CA ALA A 109 -5.69 19.37 -13.02
C ALA A 109 -6.27 18.18 -12.23
N ALA A 110 -6.43 17.04 -12.92
CA ALA A 110 -6.47 15.74 -12.26
C ALA A 110 -5.28 15.62 -11.28
N SER A 111 -5.57 15.73 -9.98
CA SER A 111 -4.59 15.57 -8.90
C SER A 111 -4.08 14.13 -8.98
N GLY A 112 -2.92 13.99 -9.60
CA GLY A 112 -2.29 12.69 -9.83
C GLY A 112 -1.69 12.19 -8.53
N ALA A 113 -1.87 10.90 -8.22
CA ALA A 113 -1.19 10.30 -7.09
C ALA A 113 0.32 10.27 -7.33
N CYS A 114 1.11 10.53 -6.28
CA CYS A 114 2.55 10.36 -6.30
C CYS A 114 2.91 8.89 -6.58
N SER A 115 3.75 8.64 -7.56
CA SER A 115 4.16 7.28 -7.95
C SER A 115 5.06 6.58 -6.91
N SER A 116 5.56 7.33 -5.92
CA SER A 116 6.39 6.79 -4.84
C SER A 116 5.60 6.54 -3.55
N CYS A 117 4.83 7.53 -3.07
CA CYS A 117 4.08 7.41 -1.80
C CYS A 117 2.56 7.23 -1.96
N VAL A 118 2.05 7.22 -3.19
CA VAL A 118 0.63 7.01 -3.56
C VAL A 118 -0.34 8.08 -3.01
N ARG A 119 0.17 9.08 -2.28
CA ARG A 119 -0.64 10.21 -1.80
C ARG A 119 -1.01 11.12 -2.97
N ALA A 120 -2.23 11.68 -2.93
CA ALA A 120 -2.62 12.77 -3.80
C ALA A 120 -1.62 13.92 -3.65
N ALA A 121 -1.18 14.49 -4.77
CA ALA A 121 -0.21 15.55 -4.80
C ALA A 121 -0.72 16.70 -5.66
N ASP A 122 -0.81 17.89 -5.08
CA ASP A 122 -1.28 19.10 -5.75
C ASP A 122 -0.17 19.79 -6.56
N GLY A 123 0.71 18.98 -7.18
CA GLY A 123 1.81 19.46 -8.01
C GLY A 123 2.46 18.30 -8.77
N LYS A 124 2.73 18.51 -10.07
CA LYS A 124 3.34 17.52 -10.95
C LYS A 124 4.83 17.81 -11.11
N ALA A 125 5.66 17.32 -10.20
CA ALA A 125 7.07 17.10 -10.50
C ALA A 125 7.22 15.74 -11.18
N ALA A 126 8.02 15.62 -12.24
CA ALA A 126 8.32 14.36 -12.89
C ALA A 126 9.80 14.00 -12.70
N CYS A 127 10.08 12.72 -12.52
CA CYS A 127 11.46 12.23 -12.54
C CYS A 127 12.04 12.41 -13.94
N GLY A 128 13.21 13.04 -14.08
CA GLY A 128 13.88 13.25 -15.36
C GLY A 128 14.42 11.98 -16.02
N GLN A 129 14.27 10.81 -15.38
CA GLN A 129 14.74 9.51 -15.87
C GLN A 129 13.60 8.55 -16.22
N CYS A 130 12.65 8.37 -15.30
CA CYS A 130 11.52 7.44 -15.50
C CYS A 130 10.17 8.14 -15.66
N GLU A 131 10.15 9.48 -15.71
CA GLU A 131 8.98 10.33 -15.98
C GLU A 131 7.80 10.19 -15.00
N ARG A 132 7.96 9.37 -13.96
CA ARG A 132 6.95 9.16 -12.93
C ARG A 132 6.66 10.46 -12.17
N ALA A 133 5.37 10.73 -11.96
CA ALA A 133 4.90 11.88 -11.20
C ALA A 133 5.17 11.71 -9.69
N LEU A 134 5.70 12.74 -9.04
CA LEU A 134 6.11 12.72 -7.64
C LEU A 134 5.58 13.94 -6.90
N CYS A 135 5.29 13.77 -5.62
CA CYS A 135 5.09 14.89 -4.71
C CYS A 135 6.43 15.49 -4.28
N GLY A 136 6.41 16.73 -3.77
CA GLY A 136 7.62 17.43 -3.31
C GLY A 136 8.41 16.73 -2.20
N ARG A 137 7.81 15.74 -1.50
CA ARG A 137 8.52 14.93 -0.50
C ARG A 137 9.25 13.72 -1.08
N CYS A 138 8.85 13.28 -2.28
CA CYS A 138 9.40 12.10 -2.93
C CYS A 138 10.36 12.45 -4.07
N VAL A 139 10.62 13.74 -4.28
CA VAL A 139 11.54 14.21 -5.30
C VAL A 139 12.87 14.57 -4.66
N HIS A 140 13.95 14.18 -5.33
CA HIS A 140 15.31 14.61 -5.01
C HIS A 140 15.87 15.43 -6.17
N THR A 141 16.78 16.36 -5.87
CA THR A 141 17.48 17.15 -6.89
C THR A 141 18.90 16.62 -7.02
N CYS A 142 19.30 16.27 -8.24
CA CYS A 142 20.67 15.87 -8.52
C CYS A 142 21.62 17.04 -8.27
N CYS A 143 22.66 16.85 -7.46
CA CYS A 143 23.68 17.85 -7.16
C CYS A 143 24.47 18.27 -8.42
N SER A 144 24.65 17.36 -9.38
CA SER A 144 25.53 17.60 -10.54
C SER A 144 24.80 18.23 -11.72
N CYS A 145 23.55 17.83 -12.00
CA CYS A 145 22.80 18.31 -13.17
C CYS A 145 21.49 19.04 -12.83
N GLY A 146 21.12 19.15 -11.55
CA GLY A 146 19.89 19.81 -11.11
C GLY A 146 18.60 19.07 -11.48
N ALA A 147 18.67 17.95 -12.21
CA ALA A 147 17.51 17.18 -12.60
C ALA A 147 16.81 16.55 -11.39
N LEU A 148 15.48 16.53 -11.44
CA LEU A 148 14.65 15.87 -10.44
C LEU A 148 14.71 14.35 -10.62
N ALA A 149 14.94 13.61 -9.53
CA ALA A 149 15.01 12.16 -9.51
C ALA A 149 14.04 11.60 -8.47
N CYS A 150 13.39 10.47 -8.79
CA CYS A 150 12.63 9.70 -7.80
C CYS A 150 13.59 8.92 -6.89
N PRO A 151 13.12 8.37 -5.76
CA PRO A 151 13.98 7.63 -4.83
C PRO A 151 14.59 6.35 -5.44
N LEU A 152 14.03 5.85 -6.55
CA LEU A 152 14.55 4.70 -7.29
C LEU A 152 15.60 5.09 -8.34
N CYS A 153 15.59 6.35 -8.80
CA CYS A 153 16.51 6.87 -9.82
C CYS A 153 17.59 7.78 -9.21
N ALA A 154 17.53 8.02 -7.91
CA ALA A 154 18.51 8.77 -7.15
C ALA A 154 19.47 7.81 -6.46
N VAL A 155 20.75 8.17 -6.44
CA VAL A 155 21.82 7.50 -5.70
C VAL A 155 22.31 8.51 -4.65
N VAL A 156 22.38 8.08 -3.39
CA VAL A 156 22.96 8.89 -2.32
C VAL A 156 24.41 8.47 -2.15
N ASP A 157 25.33 9.38 -2.44
CA ASP A 157 26.76 9.22 -2.18
C ASP A 157 27.08 9.70 -0.76
N CYS A 158 27.55 8.77 0.07
CA CYS A 158 27.96 9.00 1.46
C CYS A 158 29.49 8.99 1.64
N SER A 159 30.27 8.99 0.55
CA SER A 159 31.73 8.92 0.62
C SER A 159 32.38 10.20 1.17
N ASN A 160 31.67 11.33 1.10
CA ASN A 160 32.10 12.63 1.60
C ASN A 160 31.46 12.96 2.95
N ILE A 161 32.03 13.95 3.65
CA ILE A 161 31.50 14.50 4.92
C ILE A 161 30.06 15.05 4.75
N GLN A 162 29.66 15.34 3.51
CA GLN A 162 28.30 15.75 3.16
C GLN A 162 27.67 14.71 2.22
N GLU A 163 26.49 14.22 2.57
CA GLU A 163 25.67 13.36 1.72
C GLU A 163 25.27 14.10 0.44
N LYS A 164 25.60 13.53 -0.71
CA LYS A 164 25.22 14.09 -2.03
C LYS A 164 24.18 13.21 -2.69
N VAL A 165 23.23 13.81 -3.39
CA VAL A 165 22.23 13.07 -4.17
C VAL A 165 22.53 13.24 -5.65
N LEU A 166 22.72 12.13 -6.34
CA LEU A 166 23.00 12.08 -7.78
C LEU A 166 21.86 11.36 -8.49
N CYS A 167 21.54 11.77 -9.72
CA CYS A 167 20.70 10.92 -10.57
C CYS A 167 21.52 9.72 -11.07
N ALA A 168 20.85 8.63 -11.43
CA ALA A 168 21.48 7.41 -11.90
C ALA A 168 22.49 7.66 -13.02
N SER A 169 22.22 8.59 -13.95
CA SER A 169 23.16 8.95 -15.02
C SER A 169 24.41 9.66 -14.51
N CYS A 170 24.27 10.65 -13.61
CA CYS A 170 25.43 11.39 -13.06
C CYS A 170 26.28 10.51 -12.14
N ALA A 171 25.66 9.56 -11.43
CA ALA A 171 26.38 8.63 -10.58
C ALA A 171 27.40 7.76 -11.35
N VAL A 172 27.16 7.47 -12.64
CA VAL A 172 28.10 6.70 -13.47
C VAL A 172 29.38 7.47 -13.80
N PHE A 173 29.38 8.80 -13.69
CA PHE A 173 30.52 9.65 -14.03
C PHE A 173 31.35 10.09 -12.80
N GLU A 174 30.91 9.74 -11.58
CA GLU A 174 31.63 10.04 -10.33
C GLU A 174 32.41 8.83 -9.77
N THR A 175 32.51 7.73 -10.53
CA THR A 175 33.36 6.56 -10.19
C THR A 175 34.81 6.73 -10.60
#